data_AF-A0A957FAT4-F1
#
_entry.id   AF-A0A957FAT4-F1
#
_cell.length_a   1.000
_cell.length_b   1.000
_cell.length_c   1.000
_cell.angle_alpha   90.00
_cell.angle_beta   90.00
_cell.angle_gamma   90.00
#
_symmetry.space_group_name_H-M   'P 1'
#
loop_
_entity.id
_entity.type
_entity.pdbx_description
1 polymer ?
#
loop_
_entity_poly.entity_id
_entity_poly.type
_entity_poly.pdbx_seq_one_letter_code
_entity_poly.pdbx_strand_id
1 'polypeptide(L)'
;MNYIERYRPLVADWDEFLAAVQRPLPTTIWVNPLKTTPEQLATLLPAPMQPMPWQANAFRLPADFQPGLHWTYLAGLFHLQEEVSMLPVMLLDPQPGERILDLCAAPGNKTAQIGAAMRNEGLVIANDRDISRMRAARQNLDRLGLLNITTTTYDGSNFSKHAGTFDRILVDAPCSCEGTCRKDPSALQKASLNGSLKMAGPQKALLRKAVQLCRPGGRIVYATCTFAPEENELV
;
A
#
# COMPACT_ATOMS: atom_id res chain seq x y z
N MET A 1 -30.20 -7.38 1.30
CA MET A 1 -29.79 -6.06 1.82
C MET A 1 -28.40 -5.80 1.28
N ASN A 2 -28.16 -4.66 0.63
CA ASN A 2 -26.82 -4.29 0.16
C ASN A 2 -25.93 -4.11 1.40
N TYR A 3 -24.87 -4.91 1.55
CA TYR A 3 -24.01 -4.89 2.75
C TYR A 3 -23.48 -3.48 3.05
N ILE A 4 -23.29 -2.67 2.01
CA ILE A 4 -22.81 -1.30 2.13
C ILE A 4 -23.73 -0.37 2.95
N GLU A 5 -25.05 -0.64 3.00
CA GLU A 5 -26.04 0.19 3.73
C GLU A 5 -25.72 0.34 5.22
N ARG A 6 -24.92 -0.58 5.78
CA ARG A 6 -24.45 -0.46 7.17
C ARG A 6 -23.65 0.82 7.44
N TYR A 7 -23.08 1.43 6.39
CA TYR A 7 -22.28 2.65 6.48
C TYR A 7 -23.11 3.93 6.40
N ARG A 8 -24.39 3.85 6.03
CA ARG A 8 -25.28 5.01 5.92
C ARG A 8 -25.30 5.93 7.15
N PRO A 9 -25.36 5.43 8.41
CA PRO A 9 -25.33 6.32 9.57
C PRO A 9 -23.96 6.97 9.84
N LEU A 10 -22.89 6.51 9.18
CA LEU A 10 -21.51 6.98 9.38
C LEU A 10 -21.06 7.97 8.30
N VAL A 11 -21.77 8.03 7.17
CA VAL A 11 -21.40 8.82 6.01
C VAL A 11 -22.27 10.07 5.95
N ALA A 12 -21.63 11.25 5.91
CA ALA A 12 -22.34 12.53 5.88
C ALA A 12 -23.16 12.75 4.60
N ASP A 13 -22.57 12.46 3.44
CA ASP A 13 -23.25 12.49 2.14
C ASP A 13 -23.32 11.08 1.55
N TRP A 14 -24.46 10.43 1.76
CA TRP A 14 -24.67 9.05 1.35
C TRP A 14 -24.72 8.88 -0.17
N ASP A 15 -25.32 9.84 -0.88
CA ASP A 15 -25.50 9.76 -2.32
C ASP A 15 -24.16 9.98 -3.03
N GLU A 16 -23.33 10.92 -2.54
CA GLU A 16 -21.96 11.10 -3.04
C GLU A 16 -21.11 9.86 -2.81
N PHE A 17 -21.19 9.24 -1.63
CA PHE A 17 -20.47 8.00 -1.34
C PHE A 17 -20.88 6.86 -2.28
N LEU A 18 -22.18 6.66 -2.49
CA LEU A 18 -22.69 5.66 -3.44
C LEU A 18 -22.21 5.93 -4.87
N ALA A 19 -22.22 7.19 -5.31
CA ALA A 19 -21.68 7.57 -6.61
C ALA A 19 -20.16 7.31 -6.70
N ALA A 20 -19.41 7.53 -5.62
CA ALA A 20 -17.97 7.32 -5.59
C ALA A 20 -17.59 5.83 -5.67
N VAL A 21 -18.30 4.94 -4.97
CA VAL A 21 -18.05 3.48 -5.04
C VAL A 21 -18.45 2.86 -6.39
N GLN A 22 -19.27 3.53 -7.18
CA GLN A 22 -19.60 3.12 -8.56
C GLN A 22 -18.66 3.72 -9.60
N ARG A 23 -17.89 4.75 -9.25
CA ARG A 23 -16.99 5.43 -10.18
C ARG A 23 -15.79 4.55 -10.51
N PRO A 24 -15.46 4.33 -11.80
CA PRO A 24 -14.24 3.65 -12.19
C PRO A 24 -13.00 4.26 -11.56
N LEU A 25 -12.00 3.42 -11.29
CA LEU A 25 -10.72 3.89 -10.76
C LEU A 25 -9.86 4.48 -11.88
N PRO A 26 -9.20 5.63 -11.64
CA PRO A 26 -8.18 6.11 -12.56
C PRO A 26 -6.98 5.16 -12.56
N THR A 27 -6.30 5.09 -13.70
CA THR A 27 -4.98 4.46 -13.79
C THR A 27 -3.94 5.42 -13.24
N THR A 28 -3.25 5.03 -12.17
CA THR A 28 -2.27 5.88 -11.50
C THR A 28 -0.90 5.24 -11.36
N ILE A 29 0.11 6.09 -11.49
CA ILE A 29 1.52 5.71 -11.39
C ILE A 29 2.27 6.63 -10.46
N TRP A 30 3.39 6.15 -9.93
CA TRP A 30 4.45 7.01 -9.41
C TRP A 30 5.75 6.77 -10.18
N VAL A 31 6.48 7.85 -10.46
CA VAL A 31 7.75 7.84 -11.19
C VAL A 31 8.85 7.36 -10.27
N ASN A 32 9.68 6.42 -10.73
CA ASN A 32 10.80 5.90 -9.96
C ASN A 32 11.97 6.90 -9.99
N PRO A 33 12.22 7.63 -8.89
CA PRO A 33 13.24 8.68 -8.87
C PRO A 33 14.67 8.14 -8.98
N LEU A 34 14.86 6.82 -8.79
CA LEU A 34 16.15 6.17 -8.94
C LEU A 34 16.57 5.98 -10.40
N LYS A 35 15.61 6.07 -11.34
CA LYS A 35 15.85 5.74 -12.76
C LYS A 35 15.52 6.87 -13.72
N THR A 36 14.59 7.76 -13.39
CA THR A 36 14.15 8.81 -14.31
C THR A 36 13.49 9.98 -13.59
N THR A 37 13.21 11.06 -14.33
CA THR A 37 12.38 12.18 -13.88
C THR A 37 11.01 12.18 -14.56
N PRO A 38 10.00 12.88 -14.02
CA PRO A 38 8.70 13.01 -14.68
C PRO A 38 8.78 13.56 -16.11
N GLU A 39 9.66 14.54 -16.34
CA GLU A 39 9.85 15.18 -17.64
C GLU A 39 10.42 14.17 -18.65
N GLN A 40 11.41 13.38 -18.24
CA GLN A 40 11.96 12.33 -19.07
C GLN A 40 10.92 11.25 -19.38
N LEU A 41 10.18 10.78 -18.36
CA LEU A 41 9.14 9.77 -18.57
C LEU A 41 8.03 10.26 -19.52
N ALA A 42 7.65 11.53 -19.43
CA ALA A 42 6.64 12.13 -20.31
C ALA A 42 7.06 12.14 -21.79
N THR A 43 8.36 12.18 -22.10
CA THR A 43 8.83 12.06 -23.50
C THR A 43 8.80 10.63 -24.02
N LEU A 44 8.77 9.63 -23.13
CA LEU A 44 8.82 8.20 -23.48
C LEU A 44 7.44 7.55 -23.52
N LEU A 45 6.45 8.10 -22.80
CA LEU A 45 5.10 7.58 -22.78
C LEU A 45 4.27 8.16 -23.93
N PRO A 46 3.55 7.32 -24.70
CA PRO A 46 2.63 7.79 -25.74
C PRO A 46 1.28 8.25 -25.15
N ALA A 47 1.29 8.80 -23.94
CA ALA A 47 0.09 9.20 -23.21
C ALA A 47 0.38 10.40 -22.29
N PRO A 48 -0.56 11.35 -22.15
CA PRO A 48 -0.39 12.47 -21.23
C PRO A 48 -0.33 11.99 -19.77
N MET A 49 0.53 12.63 -18.99
CA MET A 49 0.66 12.41 -17.55
C MET A 49 0.01 13.58 -16.81
N GLN A 50 -1.13 13.34 -16.16
CA GLN A 50 -1.78 14.36 -15.33
C GLN A 50 -1.21 14.30 -13.90
N PRO A 51 -0.55 15.35 -13.39
CA PRO A 51 0.00 15.34 -12.03
C PRO A 51 -1.09 15.24 -10.97
N MET A 52 -0.80 14.50 -9.89
CA MET A 52 -1.65 14.45 -8.71
C MET A 52 -1.36 15.64 -7.79
N PRO A 53 -2.38 16.35 -7.28
CA PRO A 53 -2.16 17.62 -6.56
C PRO A 53 -1.53 17.44 -5.17
N TRP A 54 -1.59 16.24 -4.60
CA TRP A 54 -1.18 15.96 -3.22
C TRP A 54 -0.02 14.96 -3.09
N GLN A 55 0.44 14.38 -4.20
CA GLN A 55 1.56 13.44 -4.20
C GLN A 55 2.57 13.81 -5.28
N ALA A 56 3.75 14.23 -4.84
CA ALA A 56 4.86 14.51 -5.74
C ALA A 56 5.24 13.26 -6.55
N ASN A 57 5.62 13.46 -7.81
CA ASN A 57 6.02 12.41 -8.73
C ASN A 57 4.95 11.33 -8.99
N ALA A 58 3.68 11.58 -8.69
CA ALA A 58 2.57 10.70 -9.01
C ALA A 58 1.62 11.32 -10.05
N PHE A 59 1.12 10.47 -10.94
CA PHE A 59 0.37 10.90 -12.13
C PHE A 59 -0.81 9.97 -12.40
N ARG A 60 -1.90 10.57 -12.89
CA ARG A 60 -3.00 9.87 -13.54
C ARG A 60 -2.71 9.74 -15.02
N LEU A 61 -3.05 8.58 -15.57
CA LEU A 61 -2.96 8.26 -16.99
C LEU A 61 -4.37 8.05 -17.56
N PRO A 62 -4.56 8.22 -18.89
CA PRO A 62 -5.80 7.89 -19.55
C PRO A 62 -6.25 6.45 -19.28
N ALA A 63 -7.56 6.23 -19.16
CA ALA A 63 -8.12 4.92 -18.79
C ALA A 63 -7.94 3.85 -19.88
N ASP A 64 -7.81 4.27 -21.14
CA ASP A 64 -7.57 3.43 -22.32
C ASP A 64 -6.10 3.08 -22.52
N PHE A 65 -5.18 3.78 -21.85
CA PHE A 65 -3.77 3.46 -21.90
C PHE A 65 -3.42 2.29 -20.97
N GLN A 66 -2.67 1.31 -21.47
CA GLN A 66 -2.24 0.13 -20.73
C GLN A 66 -0.74 0.23 -20.35
N PRO A 67 -0.37 1.05 -19.36
CA PRO A 67 1.02 1.32 -19.01
C PRO A 67 1.81 0.06 -18.63
N GLY A 68 1.15 -0.95 -18.07
CA GLY A 68 1.79 -2.21 -17.66
C GLY A 68 2.35 -3.05 -18.81
N LEU A 69 1.89 -2.81 -20.06
CA LEU A 69 2.41 -3.49 -21.25
C LEU A 69 3.53 -2.70 -21.95
N HIS A 70 3.79 -1.47 -21.52
CA HIS A 70 4.80 -0.62 -22.15
C HIS A 70 6.21 -0.93 -21.63
N TRP A 71 7.23 -0.80 -22.48
CA TRP A 71 8.62 -1.14 -22.11
C TRP A 71 9.14 -0.30 -20.94
N THR A 72 8.67 0.94 -20.77
CA THR A 72 9.05 1.81 -19.64
C THR A 72 8.61 1.25 -18.29
N TYR A 73 7.52 0.47 -18.25
CA TYR A 73 7.15 -0.30 -17.06
C TYR A 73 8.15 -1.43 -16.82
N LEU A 74 8.49 -2.20 -17.85
CA LEU A 74 9.46 -3.30 -17.75
C LEU A 74 10.85 -2.80 -17.30
N ALA A 75 11.27 -1.62 -17.76
CA ALA A 75 12.49 -0.96 -17.34
C ALA A 75 12.45 -0.42 -15.90
N GLY A 76 11.28 -0.43 -15.25
CA GLY A 76 11.10 0.03 -13.88
C GLY A 76 11.15 1.55 -13.72
N LEU A 77 10.84 2.30 -14.78
CA LEU A 77 10.86 3.77 -14.76
C LEU A 77 9.71 4.37 -13.93
N PHE A 78 8.65 3.60 -13.73
CA PHE A 78 7.54 3.92 -12.86
C PHE A 78 6.91 2.63 -12.30
N HIS A 79 6.00 2.80 -11.36
CA HIS A 79 5.20 1.71 -10.81
C HIS A 79 3.71 2.06 -10.82
N LEU A 80 2.87 1.05 -11.04
CA LEU A 80 1.42 1.17 -11.01
C LEU A 80 0.94 0.97 -9.58
N GLN A 81 0.26 1.97 -9.02
CA GLN A 81 -0.28 1.89 -7.68
C GLN A 81 -1.49 2.81 -7.59
N GLU A 82 -2.56 2.31 -6.97
CA GLU A 82 -3.76 3.10 -6.73
C GLU A 82 -3.45 4.31 -5.86
N GLU A 83 -4.08 5.44 -6.17
CA GLU A 83 -3.89 6.71 -5.47
C GLU A 83 -3.89 6.56 -3.94
N VAL A 84 -4.99 6.07 -3.37
CA VAL A 84 -5.12 5.94 -1.91
C VAL A 84 -4.11 4.98 -1.30
N SER A 85 -3.59 4.03 -2.09
CA SER A 85 -2.55 3.12 -1.63
C SER A 85 -1.19 3.79 -1.45
N MET A 86 -0.99 5.01 -1.96
CA MET A 86 0.25 5.78 -1.75
C MET A 86 0.26 6.51 -0.40
N LEU A 87 -0.91 6.77 0.19
CA LEU A 87 -1.06 7.54 1.44
C LEU A 87 -0.35 6.90 2.64
N PRO A 88 -0.40 5.57 2.89
CA PRO A 88 0.24 5.00 4.06
C PRO A 88 1.74 5.24 4.10
N VAL A 89 2.43 5.18 2.96
CA VAL A 89 3.87 5.44 2.88
C VAL A 89 4.18 6.93 2.96
N MET A 90 3.31 7.79 2.40
CA MET A 90 3.42 9.25 2.58
C MET A 90 3.31 9.64 4.06
N LEU A 91 2.36 9.06 4.80
CA LEU A 91 2.22 9.26 6.24
C LEU A 91 3.37 8.63 7.03
N LEU A 92 3.89 7.49 6.55
CA LEU A 92 5.05 6.84 7.13
C LEU A 92 6.29 7.70 6.98
N ASP A 93 6.42 8.48 5.91
CA ASP A 93 7.50 9.45 5.69
C ASP A 93 8.91 8.85 5.85
N PRO A 94 9.22 7.76 5.15
CA PRO A 94 10.51 7.05 5.28
C PRO A 94 11.70 7.93 4.87
N GLN A 95 12.77 7.93 5.67
CA GLN A 95 13.97 8.72 5.40
C GLN A 95 15.16 7.83 4.97
N PRO A 96 16.03 8.32 4.06
CA PRO A 96 17.27 7.64 3.72
C PRO A 96 18.11 7.29 4.96
N GLY A 97 18.61 6.06 5.03
CA GLY A 97 19.45 5.57 6.14
C GLY A 97 18.68 4.96 7.32
N GLU A 98 17.35 5.11 7.39
CA GLU A 98 16.53 4.49 8.44
C GLU A 98 16.46 2.95 8.31
N ARG A 99 16.07 2.28 9.40
CA ARG A 99 15.65 0.87 9.41
C ARG A 99 14.12 0.81 9.46
N ILE A 100 13.50 0.32 8.41
CA ILE A 100 12.05 0.27 8.26
C ILE A 100 11.55 -1.16 8.16
N LEU A 101 10.43 -1.46 8.83
CA LEU A 101 9.75 -2.76 8.74
C LEU A 101 8.40 -2.59 8.08
N ASP A 102 8.15 -3.34 7.01
CA ASP A 102 6.82 -3.53 6.44
C ASP A 102 6.33 -4.93 6.87
N LEU A 103 5.37 -4.96 7.81
CA LEU A 103 4.95 -6.20 8.48
C LEU A 103 4.08 -7.11 7.62
N CYS A 104 3.43 -6.56 6.59
CA CYS A 104 2.46 -7.22 5.71
C CYS A 104 2.69 -6.77 4.26
N ALA A 105 3.91 -7.02 3.79
CA ALA A 105 4.48 -6.36 2.62
C ALA A 105 3.87 -6.80 1.29
N ALA A 106 3.40 -8.03 1.14
CA ALA A 106 3.01 -8.52 -0.18
C ALA A 106 1.71 -7.84 -0.65
N PRO A 107 1.59 -7.44 -1.94
CA PRO A 107 2.46 -7.79 -3.08
C PRO A 107 3.64 -6.84 -3.33
N GLY A 108 4.00 -5.97 -2.38
CA GLY A 108 5.25 -5.20 -2.39
C GLY A 108 5.14 -3.75 -2.86
N ASN A 109 3.94 -3.26 -3.19
CA ASN A 109 3.79 -1.89 -3.73
C ASN A 109 4.21 -0.81 -2.72
N LYS A 110 3.76 -0.94 -1.46
CA LYS A 110 4.11 -0.01 -0.39
C LYS A 110 5.59 -0.15 0.00
N THR A 111 6.10 -1.37 0.09
CA THR A 111 7.54 -1.64 0.27
C THR A 111 8.37 -0.98 -0.83
N ALA A 112 7.92 -1.05 -2.09
CA ALA A 112 8.61 -0.45 -3.21
C ALA A 112 8.67 1.07 -3.11
N GLN A 113 7.56 1.69 -2.71
CA GLN A 113 7.48 3.12 -2.45
C GLN A 113 8.39 3.54 -1.29
N ILE A 114 8.49 2.73 -0.23
CA ILE A 114 9.41 2.94 0.89
C ILE A 114 10.87 2.91 0.39
N GLY A 115 11.27 1.86 -0.33
CA GLY A 115 12.64 1.73 -0.84
C GLY A 115 13.03 2.88 -1.79
N ALA A 116 12.11 3.29 -2.66
CA ALA A 116 12.30 4.42 -3.56
C ALA A 116 12.49 5.74 -2.80
N ALA A 117 11.66 6.00 -1.77
CA ALA A 117 11.77 7.19 -0.94
C ALA A 117 13.07 7.24 -0.12
N MET A 118 13.58 6.07 0.31
CA MET A 118 14.86 5.95 1.00
C MET A 118 16.07 5.98 0.07
N ARG A 119 15.86 6.09 -1.24
CA ARG A 119 16.92 6.18 -2.27
C ARG A 119 17.97 5.06 -2.21
N ASN A 120 17.55 3.83 -1.91
CA ASN A 120 18.44 2.69 -1.69
C ASN A 120 19.44 2.85 -0.52
N GLU A 121 19.21 3.77 0.41
CA GLU A 121 20.01 3.94 1.63
C GLU A 121 19.30 3.30 2.83
N GLY A 122 20.02 2.76 3.82
CA GLY A 122 19.43 2.14 5.00
C GLY A 122 18.96 0.69 4.78
N LEU A 123 17.92 0.27 5.49
CA LEU A 123 17.38 -1.09 5.43
C LEU A 123 15.85 -1.09 5.48
N VAL A 124 15.22 -1.78 4.53
CA VAL A 124 13.79 -2.13 4.59
C VAL A 124 13.67 -3.64 4.76
N ILE A 125 12.92 -4.08 5.75
CA ILE A 125 12.50 -5.49 5.86
C ILE A 125 11.06 -5.61 5.39
N ALA A 126 10.86 -6.31 4.28
CA ALA A 126 9.53 -6.67 3.77
C ALA A 126 9.15 -8.06 4.28
N ASN A 127 8.19 -8.13 5.20
CA ASN A 127 7.68 -9.37 5.76
C ASN A 127 6.25 -9.63 5.28
N ASP A 128 5.95 -10.85 4.85
CA ASP A 128 4.57 -11.31 4.70
C ASP A 128 4.50 -12.81 5.05
N ARG A 129 3.39 -13.25 5.63
CA ARG A 129 3.17 -14.66 5.97
C ARG A 129 3.04 -15.56 4.74
N ASP A 130 2.69 -15.01 3.58
CA ASP A 130 2.42 -15.75 2.36
C ASP A 130 3.63 -15.73 1.42
N ILE A 131 4.33 -16.88 1.36
CA ILE A 131 5.50 -17.07 0.49
C ILE A 131 5.17 -16.91 -1.00
N SER A 132 3.94 -17.23 -1.42
CA SER A 132 3.53 -17.14 -2.83
C SER A 132 3.37 -15.67 -3.23
N ARG A 133 2.73 -14.85 -2.38
CA ARG A 133 2.57 -13.41 -2.61
C ARG A 133 3.91 -12.67 -2.53
N MET A 134 4.85 -13.17 -1.72
CA MET A 134 6.22 -12.62 -1.67
C MET A 134 7.03 -12.81 -2.95
N ARG A 135 6.71 -13.81 -3.79
CA ARG A 135 7.36 -13.96 -5.11
C ARG A 135 7.03 -12.78 -6.02
N ALA A 136 5.76 -12.35 -6.04
CA ALA A 136 5.33 -11.18 -6.80
C ALA A 136 5.98 -9.90 -6.25
N ALA A 137 6.11 -9.78 -4.93
CA ALA A 137 6.84 -8.68 -4.32
C ALA A 137 8.29 -8.61 -4.83
N ARG A 138 9.05 -9.71 -4.74
CA ARG A 138 10.43 -9.76 -5.23
C ARG A 138 10.57 -9.33 -6.69
N GLN A 139 9.71 -9.83 -7.58
CA GLN A 139 9.72 -9.42 -8.99
C GLN A 139 9.53 -7.90 -9.17
N ASN A 140 8.63 -7.28 -8.40
CA ASN A 140 8.43 -5.84 -8.43
C ASN A 140 9.66 -5.08 -7.91
N LEU A 141 10.24 -5.52 -6.78
CA LEU A 141 11.41 -4.89 -6.18
C LEU A 141 12.63 -4.95 -7.11
N ASP A 142 12.87 -6.13 -7.72
CA ASP A 142 13.97 -6.36 -8.65
C ASP A 142 13.81 -5.49 -9.90
N ARG A 143 12.62 -5.47 -10.50
CA ARG A 143 12.30 -4.62 -11.66
C ARG A 143 12.57 -3.15 -11.38
N LEU A 144 12.19 -2.68 -10.20
CA LEU A 144 12.37 -1.29 -9.78
C LEU A 144 13.82 -0.95 -9.36
N GLY A 145 14.70 -1.94 -9.21
CA GLY A 145 16.10 -1.73 -8.84
C GLY A 145 16.27 -1.31 -7.39
N LEU A 146 15.45 -1.88 -6.49
CA LEU A 146 15.48 -1.56 -5.06
C LEU A 146 16.42 -2.51 -4.33
N LEU A 147 17.53 -1.96 -3.82
CA LEU A 147 18.66 -2.73 -3.32
C LEU A 147 18.72 -2.83 -1.80
N ASN A 148 18.08 -1.90 -1.09
CA ASN A 148 18.10 -1.83 0.38
C ASN A 148 17.00 -2.68 1.05
N ILE A 149 16.39 -3.64 0.33
CA ILE A 149 15.23 -4.39 0.80
C ILE A 149 15.58 -5.86 1.02
N THR A 150 15.35 -6.34 2.24
CA THR A 150 15.40 -7.77 2.59
C THR A 150 13.99 -8.30 2.74
N THR A 151 13.70 -9.46 2.16
CA THR A 151 12.39 -10.11 2.28
C THR A 151 12.41 -11.26 3.26
N THR A 152 11.37 -11.37 4.07
CA THR A 152 11.20 -12.43 5.08
C THR A 152 9.79 -13.01 5.02
N THR A 153 9.61 -14.23 5.54
CA THR A 153 8.31 -14.90 5.56
C THR A 153 8.01 -15.41 6.96
N TYR A 154 7.40 -14.54 7.76
CA TYR A 154 6.96 -14.86 9.11
C TYR A 154 5.53 -14.35 9.33
N ASP A 155 4.85 -14.94 10.31
CA ASP A 155 3.68 -14.31 10.90
C ASP A 155 4.11 -12.99 11.56
N GLY A 156 3.63 -11.87 11.00
CA GLY A 156 3.97 -10.54 11.46
C GLY A 156 3.59 -10.29 12.92
N SER A 157 2.57 -10.96 13.45
CA SER A 157 2.18 -10.83 14.86
C SER A 157 3.19 -11.45 15.82
N ASN A 158 4.02 -12.36 15.29
CA ASN A 158 5.07 -13.10 15.99
C ASN A 158 6.47 -12.74 15.49
N PHE A 159 6.62 -11.62 14.78
CA PHE A 159 7.93 -11.18 14.28
C PHE A 159 8.95 -11.05 15.43
N SER A 160 10.16 -11.57 15.20
CA SER A 160 11.16 -11.75 16.26
C SER A 160 11.68 -10.43 16.80
N LYS A 161 11.66 -10.27 18.14
CA LYS A 161 12.26 -9.11 18.82
C LYS A 161 13.79 -9.06 18.67
N HIS A 162 14.42 -10.20 18.34
CA HIS A 162 15.85 -10.26 18.09
C HIS A 162 16.26 -9.53 16.79
N ALA A 163 15.30 -9.16 15.94
CA ALA A 163 15.57 -8.28 14.79
C ALA A 163 15.98 -6.85 15.19
N GLY A 164 15.86 -6.52 16.48
CA GLY A 164 16.11 -5.19 17.02
C GLY A 164 14.94 -4.25 16.81
N THR A 165 15.19 -2.95 16.94
CA THR A 165 14.19 -1.91 16.76
C THR A 165 14.28 -1.26 15.38
N PHE A 166 13.15 -0.71 14.93
CA PHE A 166 13.00 0.00 13.66
C PHE A 166 12.65 1.47 13.91
N ASP A 167 13.17 2.34 13.06
CA ASP A 167 12.82 3.76 13.03
C ASP A 167 11.35 3.94 12.68
N ARG A 168 10.87 3.17 11.69
CA ARG A 168 9.50 3.24 11.21
C ARG A 168 8.94 1.88 10.89
N ILE A 169 7.64 1.70 11.10
CA ILE A 169 6.95 0.44 10.83
C ILE A 169 5.64 0.69 10.11
N LEU A 170 5.46 -0.01 8.99
CA LEU A 170 4.19 -0.07 8.27
C LEU A 170 3.44 -1.35 8.64
N VAL A 171 2.16 -1.19 8.99
CA VAL A 171 1.20 -2.26 9.19
C VAL A 171 0.06 -2.05 8.19
N ASP A 172 0.29 -2.47 6.94
CA ASP A 172 -0.76 -2.58 5.92
C ASP A 172 -1.55 -3.86 6.17
N ALA A 173 -2.50 -3.79 7.09
CA ALA A 173 -3.05 -4.97 7.71
C ALA A 173 -3.95 -5.76 6.74
N PRO A 174 -3.93 -7.10 6.78
CA PRO A 174 -4.96 -7.89 6.12
C PRO A 174 -6.33 -7.46 6.69
N CYS A 175 -7.30 -7.24 5.80
CA CYS A 175 -8.62 -6.74 6.15
C CYS A 175 -9.70 -7.34 5.24
N SER A 176 -10.95 -6.95 5.45
CA SER A 176 -12.09 -7.32 4.59
C SER A 176 -12.03 -6.76 3.16
N CYS A 177 -11.13 -5.82 2.89
CA CYS A 177 -10.89 -5.23 1.56
C CYS A 177 -12.12 -4.56 0.92
N GLU A 178 -13.09 -4.09 1.70
CA GLU A 178 -14.34 -3.52 1.18
C GLU A 178 -14.13 -2.30 0.29
N GLY A 179 -13.06 -1.52 0.53
CA GLY A 179 -12.67 -0.36 -0.29
C GLY A 179 -12.20 -0.73 -1.69
N THR A 180 -11.90 -2.01 -1.94
CA THR A 180 -11.52 -2.52 -3.27
C THR A 180 -12.72 -2.81 -4.17
N CYS A 181 -13.95 -2.57 -3.70
CA CYS A 181 -15.20 -2.84 -4.42
C CYS A 181 -15.29 -2.24 -5.82
N ARG A 182 -14.60 -1.11 -6.06
CA ARG A 182 -14.49 -0.45 -7.37
C ARG A 182 -13.69 -1.25 -8.39
N LYS A 183 -12.81 -2.17 -7.94
CA LYS A 183 -12.04 -3.11 -8.77
C LYS A 183 -12.69 -4.48 -8.80
N ASP A 184 -13.10 -4.97 -7.63
CA ASP A 184 -13.69 -6.28 -7.44
C ASP A 184 -15.00 -6.15 -6.65
N PRO A 185 -16.16 -6.12 -7.35
CA PRO A 185 -17.46 -6.09 -6.70
C PRO A 185 -17.72 -7.25 -5.73
N SER A 186 -16.99 -8.38 -5.88
CA SER A 186 -17.12 -9.54 -4.98
C SER A 186 -16.64 -9.24 -3.55
N ALA A 187 -15.82 -8.19 -3.36
CA ALA A 187 -15.38 -7.76 -2.03
C ALA A 187 -16.57 -7.45 -1.11
N LEU A 188 -17.56 -6.69 -1.60
CA LEU A 188 -18.77 -6.37 -0.82
C LEU A 188 -19.72 -7.56 -0.67
N GLN A 189 -19.72 -8.49 -1.63
CA GLN A 189 -20.57 -9.69 -1.56
C GLN A 189 -20.10 -10.68 -0.49
N LYS A 190 -18.77 -10.76 -0.28
CA LYS A 190 -18.14 -11.62 0.74
C LYS A 190 -18.06 -10.94 2.11
N ALA A 191 -18.19 -9.62 2.15
CA ALA A 191 -18.09 -8.85 3.38
C ALA A 191 -19.23 -9.20 4.34
N SER A 192 -18.90 -9.24 5.63
CA SER A 192 -19.85 -9.52 6.70
C SER A 192 -19.35 -8.90 8.00
N LEU A 193 -20.27 -8.44 8.85
CA LEU A 193 -19.93 -7.88 10.16
C LEU A 193 -19.12 -8.86 11.00
N ASN A 194 -19.53 -10.14 11.02
CA ASN A 194 -18.80 -11.19 11.71
C ASN A 194 -17.39 -11.41 11.14
N GLY A 195 -17.20 -11.20 9.84
CA GLY A 195 -15.89 -11.22 9.19
C GLY A 195 -15.00 -10.09 9.72
N SER A 196 -15.49 -8.85 9.68
CA SER A 196 -14.75 -7.68 10.18
C SER A 196 -14.42 -7.80 11.68
N LEU A 197 -15.36 -8.26 12.52
CA LEU A 197 -15.11 -8.50 13.94
C LEU A 197 -14.01 -9.55 14.18
N LYS A 198 -13.91 -10.57 13.32
CA LYS A 198 -12.85 -11.58 13.40
C LYS A 198 -11.48 -11.04 12.97
N MET A 199 -11.44 -10.00 12.14
CA MET A 199 -10.20 -9.37 11.69
C MET A 199 -9.54 -8.49 12.75
N ALA A 200 -10.34 -7.88 13.64
CA ALA A 200 -9.85 -6.99 14.70
C ALA A 200 -8.78 -7.65 15.59
N GLY A 201 -8.94 -8.93 15.95
CA GLY A 201 -7.99 -9.67 16.79
C GLY A 201 -6.58 -9.76 16.16
N PRO A 202 -6.45 -10.36 14.95
CA PRO A 202 -5.19 -10.37 14.19
C PRO A 202 -4.60 -8.99 13.94
N GLN A 203 -5.41 -8.00 13.58
CA GLN A 203 -4.96 -6.62 13.33
C GLN A 203 -4.37 -5.98 14.59
N LYS A 204 -5.03 -6.12 15.75
CA LYS A 204 -4.50 -5.71 17.05
C LYS A 204 -3.19 -6.41 17.39
N ALA A 205 -3.06 -7.69 17.08
CA ALA A 205 -1.84 -8.44 17.34
C ALA A 205 -0.65 -7.91 16.50
N LEU A 206 -0.89 -7.61 15.21
CA LEU A 206 0.09 -6.99 14.33
C LEU A 206 0.50 -5.60 14.84
N LEU A 207 -0.48 -4.75 15.18
CA LEU A 207 -0.20 -3.40 15.68
C LEU A 207 0.55 -3.42 17.01
N ARG A 208 0.19 -4.31 17.94
CA ARG A 208 0.94 -4.52 19.19
C ARG A 208 2.37 -4.96 18.90
N LYS A 209 2.60 -5.82 17.90
CA LYS A 209 3.96 -6.21 17.53
C LYS A 209 4.74 -5.02 16.96
N ALA A 210 4.13 -4.20 16.11
CA ALA A 210 4.74 -2.97 15.62
C ALA A 210 5.15 -2.05 16.77
N VAL A 211 4.29 -1.83 17.77
CA VAL A 211 4.62 -1.02 18.96
C VAL A 211 5.83 -1.58 19.71
N GLN A 212 5.96 -2.90 19.83
CA GLN A 212 7.09 -3.54 20.51
C GLN A 212 8.42 -3.42 19.74
N LEU A 213 8.37 -3.30 18.41
CA LEU A 213 9.54 -3.27 17.54
C LEU A 213 9.93 -1.85 17.12
N CYS A 214 9.04 -0.87 17.31
CA CYS A 214 9.34 0.52 17.00
C CYS A 214 10.22 1.11 18.11
N ARG A 215 11.27 1.84 17.73
CA ARG A 215 12.10 2.54 18.71
C ARG A 215 11.30 3.69 19.37
N PRO A 216 11.69 4.15 20.57
CA PRO A 216 11.19 5.39 21.13
C PRO A 216 11.35 6.56 20.14
N GLY A 217 10.27 7.32 19.94
CA GLY A 217 10.21 8.42 18.97
C GLY A 217 10.12 7.99 17.50
N GLY A 218 10.03 6.69 17.21
CA GLY A 218 9.79 6.18 15.87
C GLY A 218 8.32 6.37 15.42
N ARG A 219 8.04 6.02 14.16
CA ARG A 219 6.71 6.18 13.56
C ARG A 219 6.09 4.84 13.18
N ILE A 220 4.83 4.65 13.53
CA ILE A 220 4.04 3.49 13.09
C ILE A 220 2.87 4.01 12.24
N VAL A 221 2.66 3.40 11.08
CA VAL A 221 1.44 3.61 10.28
C VAL A 221 0.68 2.32 10.22
N TYR A 222 -0.55 2.36 10.71
CA TYR A 222 -1.56 1.33 10.50
C TYR A 222 -2.47 1.74 9.35
N ALA A 223 -2.71 0.83 8.41
CA ALA A 223 -3.56 1.09 7.26
C ALA A 223 -4.37 -0.16 6.91
N THR A 224 -5.57 0.06 6.40
CA THR A 224 -6.44 -0.96 5.82
C THR A 224 -7.00 -0.44 4.50
N CYS A 225 -7.61 -1.32 3.71
CA CYS A 225 -8.42 -0.95 2.54
C CYS A 225 -9.90 -1.31 2.74
N THR A 226 -10.42 -1.08 3.95
CA THR A 226 -11.83 -1.32 4.30
C THR A 226 -12.48 -0.10 4.94
N PHE A 227 -13.80 -0.02 4.85
CA PHE A 227 -14.61 1.02 5.51
C PHE A 227 -15.02 0.62 6.94
N ALA A 228 -14.87 -0.66 7.30
CA ALA A 228 -15.37 -1.23 8.54
C ALA A 228 -14.71 -0.59 9.79
N PRO A 229 -15.48 0.06 10.69
CA PRO A 229 -14.93 0.62 11.94
C PRO A 229 -14.31 -0.45 12.85
N GLU A 230 -14.79 -1.70 12.74
CA GLU A 230 -14.24 -2.84 13.47
C GLU A 230 -12.77 -3.12 13.15
N GLU A 231 -12.35 -2.74 11.95
CA GLU A 231 -10.99 -2.93 11.44
C GLU A 231 -10.20 -1.62 11.43
N ASN A 232 -10.83 -0.49 11.79
CA ASN A 232 -10.22 0.83 11.78
C ASN A 232 -10.22 1.41 13.21
N GLU A 233 -11.19 2.23 13.59
CA GLU A 233 -11.22 2.94 14.87
C GLU A 233 -11.26 2.02 16.10
N LEU A 234 -11.74 0.77 15.94
CA LEU A 234 -11.80 -0.21 17.02
C LEU A 234 -10.51 -1.02 17.22
N VAL A 235 -9.51 -0.90 16.32
CA VAL A 235 -8.22 -1.61 16.39
C VAL A 235 -7.21 -0.86 17.24
#